data_AF-A0A376D432-F1
#
_entry.id   AF-A0A376D432-F1
#
_cell.length_a   1.000
_cell.length_b   1.000
_cell.length_c   1.000
_cell.angle_alpha   90.00
_cell.angle_beta   90.00
_cell.angle_gamma   90.00
#
_symmetry.space_group_name_H-M   'P 1'
#
loop_
_entity.id
_entity.type
_entity.pdbx_description
1 polymer ?
#
loop_
_entity_poly.entity_id
_entity_poly.type
_entity_poly.pdbx_seq_one_letter_code
_entity_poly.pdbx_strand_id
1 'polypeptide(L)'
;MSTKFYTLLTDIGAAKLASAAALGVPLKITHMAVGDGGGVLPTPDAKQTALVNEKRRAALNMLYIDPQNSSQIIAEQVIPENEGGWWIREVGLFDESGALIAVGNCPESYKPQLAEGSGRTQTVRMVLITSSTDNIILKIDPAVVLATRKYVDDKVLELKLYVDDQMRNHIAAQDPHTQYAQKHNPTFTGEPKAPTPAAGNNTTRIATTEFVQAAITALINGAPATLDTLKEIAAAINNDPKFSTTINNALALKAPLSSPALTGTPTAPTAAQSVNNTQIATTAFVKIGDCRNGGFCTCGTGYIERTGGGAGE
;
A
#
# COMPACT_ATOMS: atom_id res chain seq x y z
N MET A 1 37.07 12.55 58.59
CA MET A 1 35.98 13.41 59.06
C MET A 1 34.71 12.59 59.02
N SER A 2 34.11 12.25 60.17
CA SER A 2 32.80 11.60 60.19
C SER A 2 31.76 12.61 59.69
N THR A 3 30.99 12.21 58.67
CA THR A 3 29.87 13.02 58.19
C THR A 3 28.80 13.08 59.29
N LYS A 4 28.30 14.27 59.61
CA LYS A 4 27.30 14.47 60.67
C LYS A 4 25.98 13.72 60.38
N PHE A 5 25.66 13.55 59.10
CA PHE A 5 24.52 12.80 58.61
C PHE A 5 24.99 11.74 57.63
N TYR A 6 24.53 10.52 57.81
CA TYR A 6 24.87 9.39 56.96
C TYR A 6 23.77 8.35 57.00
N THR A 7 23.78 7.50 55.97
CA THR A 7 22.97 6.31 55.89
C THR A 7 23.88 5.10 56.00
N LEU A 8 23.36 4.03 56.58
CA LEU A 8 24.06 2.79 56.80
C LEU A 8 23.13 1.64 56.41
N LEU A 9 23.72 0.62 55.79
CA LEU A 9 23.05 -0.65 55.58
C LEU A 9 23.03 -1.43 56.91
N THR A 10 21.89 -1.96 57.30
CA THR A 10 21.81 -2.82 58.49
C THR A 10 22.40 -4.20 58.20
N ASP A 11 22.74 -4.97 59.23
CA ASP A 11 23.21 -6.36 59.08
C ASP A 11 22.15 -7.21 58.37
N ILE A 12 20.86 -6.94 58.62
CA ILE A 12 19.73 -7.58 57.93
C ILE A 12 19.69 -7.18 56.46
N GLY A 13 19.85 -5.88 56.16
CA GLY A 13 19.88 -5.38 54.78
C GLY A 13 21.05 -5.95 53.99
N ALA A 14 22.24 -6.03 54.60
CA ALA A 14 23.43 -6.63 54.02
C ALA A 14 23.22 -8.12 53.73
N ALA A 15 22.67 -8.88 54.68
CA ALA A 15 22.38 -10.29 54.51
C ALA A 15 21.34 -10.54 53.40
N LYS A 16 20.29 -9.70 53.33
CA LYS A 16 19.26 -9.81 52.29
C LYS A 16 19.77 -9.41 50.92
N LEU A 17 20.62 -8.39 50.82
CA LEU A 17 21.26 -8.01 49.57
C LEU A 17 22.22 -9.10 49.07
N ALA A 18 23.01 -9.69 49.97
CA ALA A 18 23.88 -10.83 49.65
C ALA A 18 23.06 -12.05 49.20
N SER A 19 21.93 -12.32 49.86
CA SER A 19 21.01 -13.39 49.49
C SER A 19 20.37 -13.15 48.12
N ALA A 20 20.01 -11.90 47.82
CA ALA A 20 19.46 -11.52 46.52
C ALA A 20 20.48 -11.77 45.39
N ALA A 21 21.75 -11.43 45.62
CA ALA A 21 22.84 -11.71 44.69
C ALA A 21 23.11 -13.21 44.52
N ALA A 22 23.00 -14.00 45.58
CA ALA A 22 23.27 -15.45 45.55
C ALA A 22 22.13 -16.28 44.95
N LEU A 23 20.87 -15.90 45.21
CA LEU A 23 19.67 -16.63 44.80
C LEU A 23 19.05 -16.08 43.51
N GLY A 24 19.50 -14.92 43.03
CA GLY A 24 18.93 -14.23 41.87
C GLY A 24 17.51 -13.70 42.10
N VAL A 25 17.05 -13.62 43.36
CA VAL A 25 15.75 -13.03 43.72
C VAL A 25 15.97 -11.58 44.13
N PRO A 26 15.48 -10.60 43.35
CA PRO A 26 15.74 -9.20 43.64
C PRO A 26 15.12 -8.72 44.97
N LEU A 27 15.86 -7.91 45.72
CA LEU A 27 15.39 -7.28 46.95
C LEU A 27 14.39 -6.17 46.63
N LYS A 28 13.15 -6.33 47.10
CA LYS A 28 12.09 -5.32 46.98
C LYS A 28 12.06 -4.41 48.20
N ILE A 29 12.56 -3.19 48.05
CA ILE A 29 12.36 -2.14 49.05
C ILE A 29 11.01 -1.47 48.74
N THR A 30 10.07 -1.53 49.67
CA THR A 30 8.68 -1.15 49.41
C THR A 30 8.23 0.05 50.24
N HIS A 31 8.78 0.23 51.44
CA HIS A 31 8.37 1.27 52.38
C HIS A 31 9.55 2.09 52.86
N MET A 32 9.28 3.37 53.14
CA MET A 32 10.17 4.23 53.90
C MET A 32 9.45 4.68 55.16
N ALA A 33 10.12 4.54 56.30
CA ALA A 33 9.65 5.11 57.55
C ALA A 33 10.53 6.29 57.98
N VAL A 34 9.91 7.17 58.75
CA VAL A 34 10.51 8.36 59.32
C VAL A 34 10.17 8.44 60.80
N GLY A 35 11.13 8.89 61.60
CA GLY A 35 11.00 8.93 63.04
C GLY A 35 11.59 10.19 63.67
N ASP A 36 11.23 10.44 64.93
CA ASP A 36 11.70 11.59 65.69
C ASP A 36 12.92 11.29 66.57
N GLY A 37 13.45 10.06 66.51
CA GLY A 37 14.63 9.64 67.26
C GLY A 37 14.45 9.61 68.78
N GLY A 38 13.21 9.64 69.28
CA GLY A 38 12.92 9.68 70.71
C GLY A 38 13.24 11.03 71.36
N GLY A 39 13.26 12.12 70.59
CA GLY A 39 13.58 13.46 71.11
C GLY A 39 15.02 13.91 70.88
N VAL A 40 15.91 13.00 70.46
CA VAL A 40 17.34 13.26 70.23
C VAL A 40 17.76 12.81 68.82
N LEU A 41 18.87 13.33 68.30
CA LEU A 41 19.41 12.88 67.02
C LEU A 41 20.01 11.47 67.19
N PRO A 42 19.43 10.43 66.58
CA PRO A 42 19.93 9.08 66.76
C PRO A 42 21.22 8.86 65.97
N THR A 43 22.08 7.98 66.49
CA THR A 43 23.28 7.51 65.77
C THR A 43 22.92 6.19 65.08
N PRO A 44 22.93 6.13 63.74
CA PRO A 44 22.63 4.90 63.02
C PRO A 44 23.59 3.75 63.39
N ASP A 45 23.05 2.56 63.64
CA ASP A 45 23.80 1.34 63.96
C ASP A 45 23.38 0.19 63.03
N ALA A 46 24.34 -0.59 62.54
CA ALA A 46 24.11 -1.73 61.65
C ALA A 46 23.20 -2.79 62.29
N LYS A 47 23.24 -2.91 63.61
CA LYS A 47 22.45 -3.89 64.37
C LYS A 47 20.99 -3.49 64.55
N GLN A 48 20.58 -2.30 64.12
CA GLN A 48 19.19 -1.85 64.25
C GLN A 48 18.26 -2.74 63.43
N THR A 49 17.16 -3.15 64.06
CA THR A 49 16.06 -3.88 63.42
C THR A 49 14.81 -3.03 63.24
N ALA A 50 14.74 -1.88 63.93
CA ALA A 50 13.69 -0.89 63.85
C ALA A 50 14.26 0.52 64.09
N LEU A 51 13.49 1.56 63.73
CA LEU A 51 13.77 2.95 64.09
C LEU A 51 13.60 3.16 65.61
N VAL A 52 14.29 4.16 66.17
CA VAL A 52 14.24 4.45 67.62
C VAL A 52 12.83 4.88 68.03
N ASN A 53 12.19 5.74 67.24
CA ASN A 53 10.79 6.10 67.43
C ASN A 53 10.14 6.44 66.08
N GLU A 54 9.57 5.42 65.45
CA GLU A 54 8.86 5.55 64.18
C GLU A 54 7.59 6.39 64.35
N LYS A 55 7.43 7.42 63.50
CA LYS A 55 6.22 8.26 63.46
C LYS A 55 5.33 7.92 62.29
N ARG A 56 5.93 7.55 61.16
CA ARG A 56 5.20 7.30 59.93
C ARG A 56 5.95 6.32 59.07
N ARG A 57 5.22 5.36 58.52
CA ARG A 57 5.68 4.45 57.47
C ARG A 57 4.69 4.48 56.32
N ALA A 58 5.18 4.69 55.11
CA ALA A 58 4.36 4.53 53.92
C ALA A 58 5.17 3.94 52.77
N ALA A 59 4.45 3.58 51.71
CA ALA A 59 5.07 3.06 50.50
C ALA A 59 5.98 4.12 49.87
N LEU A 60 7.08 3.67 49.27
CA LEU A 60 7.97 4.53 48.49
C LEU A 60 7.23 5.12 47.29
N ASN A 61 7.46 6.41 47.04
CA ASN A 61 6.98 7.09 45.83
C ASN A 61 7.94 6.83 44.67
N MET A 62 9.26 6.97 44.91
CA MET A 62 10.29 6.67 43.92
C MET A 62 11.47 5.95 44.55
N LEU A 63 12.02 4.99 43.81
CA LEU A 63 13.27 4.31 44.12
C LEU A 63 14.04 4.13 42.81
N TYR A 64 15.18 4.81 42.67
CA TYR A 64 15.99 4.79 41.45
C TYR A 64 17.48 4.83 41.77
N ILE A 65 18.31 4.41 40.81
CA ILE A 65 19.77 4.51 40.89
C ILE A 65 20.18 5.88 40.36
N ASP A 66 21.09 6.57 41.05
CA ASP A 66 21.61 7.86 40.60
C ASP A 66 22.27 7.71 39.20
N PRO A 67 21.81 8.43 38.17
CA PRO A 67 22.41 8.37 36.83
C PRO A 67 23.89 8.74 36.78
N GLN A 68 24.38 9.53 37.74
CA GLN A 68 25.80 9.92 37.84
C GLN A 68 26.64 8.93 38.65
N ASN A 69 26.00 8.12 39.51
CA ASN A 69 26.66 7.20 40.43
C ASN A 69 25.88 5.88 40.54
N SER A 70 26.31 4.85 39.81
CA SER A 70 25.64 3.53 39.81
C SER A 70 25.62 2.82 41.17
N SER A 71 26.43 3.26 42.13
CA SER A 71 26.50 2.73 43.51
C SER A 71 25.55 3.43 44.50
N GLN A 72 24.78 4.42 44.06
CA GLN A 72 23.86 5.17 44.91
C GLN A 72 22.42 4.87 44.54
N ILE A 73 21.64 4.46 45.54
CA ILE A 73 20.20 4.27 45.44
C ILE A 73 19.53 5.43 46.15
N ILE A 74 18.65 6.10 45.45
CA ILE A 74 17.87 7.21 45.97
C ILE A 74 16.46 6.72 46.17
N ALA A 75 16.05 6.69 47.44
CA ALA A 75 14.68 6.41 47.84
C ALA A 75 14.01 7.73 48.24
N GLU A 76 12.80 7.96 47.73
CA GLU A 76 12.03 9.15 48.00
C GLU A 76 10.63 8.83 48.49
N GLN A 77 10.21 9.62 49.48
CA GLN A 77 8.88 9.60 50.03
C GLN A 77 8.38 11.04 50.20
N VAL A 78 7.16 11.30 49.72
CA VAL A 78 6.47 12.57 49.92
C VAL A 78 5.54 12.44 51.12
N ILE A 79 5.73 13.31 52.10
CA ILE A 79 4.84 13.41 53.26
C ILE A 79 3.82 14.52 52.95
N PRO A 80 2.54 14.19 52.79
CA PRO A 80 1.48 15.15 52.51
C PRO A 80 1.21 16.09 53.69
N GLU A 81 0.44 17.16 53.46
CA GLU A 81 0.17 18.20 54.47
C GLU A 81 -0.75 17.76 55.63
N ASN A 82 -1.52 16.71 55.43
CA ASN A 82 -2.43 16.12 56.43
C ASN A 82 -1.71 15.27 57.48
N GLU A 83 -0.44 14.91 57.25
CA GLU A 83 0.38 14.11 58.17
C GLU A 83 1.60 14.92 58.65
N GLY A 84 1.74 15.09 59.96
CA GLY A 84 2.77 15.95 60.54
C GLY A 84 2.60 16.09 62.06
N GLY A 85 3.16 17.16 62.62
CA GLY A 85 3.16 17.44 64.07
C GLY A 85 4.34 16.82 64.81
N TRP A 86 5.41 16.45 64.10
CA TRP A 86 6.58 15.79 64.68
C TRP A 86 7.88 16.17 63.95
N TRP A 87 8.99 15.96 64.64
CA TRP A 87 10.33 16.18 64.11
C TRP A 87 10.79 14.96 63.31
N ILE A 88 11.42 15.21 62.16
CA ILE A 88 12.10 14.18 61.38
C ILE A 88 13.57 14.20 61.77
N ARG A 89 14.06 13.07 62.30
CA ARG A 89 15.46 12.89 62.72
C ARG A 89 16.09 11.61 62.22
N GLU A 90 15.28 10.60 61.93
CA GLU A 90 15.71 9.33 61.37
C GLU A 90 14.84 8.91 60.20
N VAL A 91 15.45 8.17 59.29
CA VAL A 91 14.84 7.60 58.10
C VAL A 91 15.24 6.13 58.01
N GLY A 92 14.31 5.27 57.60
CA GLY A 92 14.54 3.84 57.44
C GLY A 92 13.90 3.30 56.18
N LEU A 93 14.59 2.39 55.50
CA LEU A 93 14.07 1.66 54.34
C LEU A 93 13.67 0.25 54.76
N PHE A 94 12.50 -0.18 54.29
CA PHE A 94 11.94 -1.49 54.62
C PHE A 94 11.56 -2.27 53.38
N ASP A 95 11.72 -3.59 53.46
CA ASP A 95 11.30 -4.50 52.42
C ASP A 95 9.84 -4.97 52.55
N GLU A 96 9.39 -5.81 51.62
CA GLU A 96 8.04 -6.42 51.62
C GLU A 96 7.74 -7.26 52.88
N SER A 97 8.76 -7.78 53.57
CA SER A 97 8.61 -8.52 54.83
C SER A 97 8.59 -7.62 56.06
N GLY A 98 8.78 -6.31 55.90
CA GLY A 98 8.89 -5.35 56.99
C GLY A 98 10.26 -5.30 57.68
N ALA A 99 11.29 -5.92 57.09
CA ALA A 99 12.65 -5.90 57.62
C ALA A 99 13.33 -4.56 57.32
N LEU A 100 14.03 -3.98 58.31
CA LEU A 100 14.81 -2.75 58.15
C LEU A 100 16.07 -3.04 57.34
N ILE A 101 16.14 -2.50 56.12
CA ILE A 101 17.25 -2.70 55.17
C ILE A 101 18.35 -1.66 55.38
N ALA A 102 17.96 -0.41 55.58
CA ALA A 102 18.90 0.68 55.79
C ALA A 102 18.32 1.68 56.77
N VAL A 103 19.19 2.32 57.52
CA VAL A 103 18.85 3.36 58.48
C VAL A 103 19.75 4.57 58.27
N GLY A 104 19.23 5.76 58.47
CA GLY A 104 20.00 6.98 58.39
C GLY A 104 19.49 8.03 59.35
N ASN A 105 20.39 8.93 59.74
CA ASN A 105 20.02 10.13 60.47
C ASN A 105 19.87 11.31 59.49
N CYS A 106 18.94 12.21 59.79
CA CYS A 106 18.73 13.42 59.01
C CYS A 106 18.80 14.66 59.90
N PRO A 107 19.08 15.85 59.32
CA PRO A 107 18.95 17.10 60.05
C PRO A 107 17.56 17.24 60.65
N GLU A 108 17.50 17.73 61.88
CA GLU A 108 16.22 17.94 62.58
C GLU A 108 15.34 18.89 61.76
N SER A 109 14.22 18.35 61.26
CA SER A 109 13.28 19.10 60.44
C SER A 109 11.88 18.94 61.00
N TYR A 110 11.24 20.04 61.37
CA TYR A 110 9.85 19.99 61.84
C TYR A 110 8.90 19.93 60.65
N LYS A 111 8.03 18.93 60.65
CA LYS A 111 6.97 18.76 59.66
C LYS A 111 5.63 19.22 60.25
N PRO A 112 5.20 20.47 60.00
CA PRO A 112 3.94 20.96 60.53
C PRO A 112 2.76 20.24 59.87
N GLN A 113 1.66 20.14 60.61
CA GLN A 113 0.38 19.64 60.10
C GLN A 113 -0.54 20.81 59.76
N LEU A 114 -1.44 20.64 58.78
CA LEU A 114 -2.39 21.69 58.39
C LEU A 114 -3.22 22.25 59.57
N ALA A 115 -3.53 21.42 60.57
CA ALA A 115 -4.23 21.83 61.79
C ALA A 115 -3.46 22.86 62.65
N GLU A 116 -2.14 22.96 62.48
CA GLU A 116 -1.27 23.94 63.15
C GLU A 116 -1.20 25.28 62.40
N GLY A 117 -2.00 25.45 61.34
CA GLY A 117 -2.06 26.66 60.53
C GLY A 117 -0.97 26.78 59.46
N SER A 118 -0.13 25.74 59.30
CA SER A 118 0.94 25.68 58.28
C SER A 118 1.01 24.27 57.68
N GLY A 119 0.22 24.02 56.63
CA GLY A 119 0.31 22.80 55.84
C GLY A 119 1.54 22.85 54.92
N ARG A 120 2.53 22.00 55.16
CA ARG A 120 3.71 21.87 54.28
C ARG A 120 3.78 20.46 53.74
N THR A 121 3.88 20.29 52.42
CA THR A 121 4.31 19.02 51.82
C THR A 121 5.83 18.93 51.89
N GLN A 122 6.36 17.81 52.39
CA GLN A 122 7.80 17.63 52.56
C GLN A 122 8.25 16.32 51.92
N THR A 123 9.21 16.42 51.00
CA THR A 123 9.85 15.24 50.42
C THR A 123 11.06 14.85 51.27
N VAL A 124 11.10 13.60 51.68
CA VAL A 124 12.23 12.99 52.37
C VAL A 124 12.97 12.11 51.36
N ARG A 125 14.26 12.41 51.18
CA ARG A 125 15.16 11.68 50.29
C ARG A 125 16.22 10.97 51.11
N MET A 126 16.30 9.66 50.99
CA MET A 126 17.37 8.85 51.58
C MET A 126 18.27 8.35 50.46
N VAL A 127 19.57 8.68 50.55
CA VAL A 127 20.59 8.19 49.62
C VAL A 127 21.33 7.05 50.30
N LEU A 128 21.26 5.85 49.74
CA LEU A 128 21.95 4.66 50.23
C LEU A 128 23.10 4.33 49.29
N ILE A 129 24.32 4.22 49.82
CA ILE A 129 25.47 3.72 49.07
C ILE A 129 25.57 2.22 49.28
N THR A 130 25.60 1.44 48.20
CA THR A 130 25.75 -0.02 48.24
C THR A 130 26.77 -0.51 47.22
N SER A 131 27.38 -1.66 47.50
CA SER A 131 28.37 -2.30 46.62
C SER A 131 27.75 -2.99 45.39
N SER A 132 26.45 -3.29 45.41
CA SER A 132 25.72 -3.87 44.26
C SER A 132 24.29 -3.35 44.22
N THR A 133 23.93 -2.70 43.11
CA THR A 133 22.58 -2.14 42.85
C THR A 133 21.74 -2.99 41.90
N ASP A 134 22.35 -3.93 41.18
CA ASP A 134 21.70 -4.79 40.16
C ASP A 134 20.58 -5.67 40.72
N ASN A 135 20.68 -6.04 42.00
CA ASN A 135 19.78 -6.99 42.64
C ASN A 135 18.60 -6.31 43.36
N ILE A 136 18.29 -5.05 43.05
CA ILE A 136 17.24 -4.27 43.72
C ILE A 136 16.17 -3.86 42.72
N ILE A 137 14.89 -4.16 43.05
CA ILE A 137 13.77 -3.77 42.19
C ILE A 137 13.51 -2.28 42.37
N LEU A 138 13.77 -1.52 41.30
CA LEU A 138 13.50 -0.10 41.25
C LEU A 138 12.00 0.13 41.09
N LYS A 139 11.42 0.93 41.99
CA LYS A 139 10.06 1.41 41.90
C LYS A 139 10.10 2.81 41.30
N ILE A 140 10.15 2.87 39.98
CA ILE A 140 9.96 4.11 39.25
C ILE A 140 8.45 4.26 39.05
N ASP A 141 7.80 5.08 39.88
CA ASP A 141 6.44 5.55 39.60
C ASP A 141 6.55 6.89 38.85
N PRO A 142 6.39 6.92 37.52
CA PRO A 142 6.50 8.15 36.75
C PRO A 142 5.32 9.11 36.96
N ALA A 143 4.31 8.77 37.78
CA ALA A 143 3.07 9.52 37.90
C ALA A 143 2.94 10.36 39.19
N VAL A 144 3.85 10.29 40.17
CA VAL A 144 3.62 10.97 41.46
C VAL A 144 4.18 12.40 41.51
N VAL A 145 3.29 13.31 41.09
CA VAL A 145 2.96 14.65 41.61
C VAL A 145 3.73 15.88 41.12
N LEU A 146 5.01 15.82 40.75
CA LEU A 146 5.69 16.99 40.14
C LEU A 146 6.74 16.54 39.11
N ALA A 147 6.37 16.52 37.83
CA ALA A 147 7.35 16.41 36.76
C ALA A 147 8.31 17.61 36.85
N THR A 148 9.62 17.34 36.93
CA THR A 148 10.60 18.42 36.84
C THR A 148 10.43 19.13 35.49
N ARG A 149 10.69 20.43 35.42
CA ARG A 149 10.63 21.18 34.15
C ARG A 149 11.47 20.50 33.07
N LYS A 150 12.64 19.98 33.44
CA LYS A 150 13.51 19.18 32.57
C LYS A 150 12.82 17.94 32.01
N TYR A 151 12.09 17.18 32.83
CA TYR A 151 11.35 16.01 32.37
C TYR A 151 10.31 16.38 31.31
N VAL A 152 9.56 17.47 31.54
CA VAL A 152 8.55 17.95 30.59
C VAL A 152 9.22 18.43 29.30
N ASP A 153 10.29 19.23 29.40
CA ASP A 153 11.02 19.75 28.23
C ASP A 153 11.62 18.61 27.39
N ASP A 154 12.22 17.60 28.03
CA ASP A 154 12.79 16.43 27.36
C ASP A 154 11.69 15.61 26.65
N LYS A 155 10.51 15.43 27.27
CA LYS A 155 9.37 14.71 26.67
C LYS A 155 8.71 15.46 25.52
N VAL A 156 8.60 16.79 25.63
CA VAL A 156 8.09 17.64 24.54
C VAL A 156 9.04 17.59 23.34
N LEU A 157 10.36 17.61 23.59
CA LEU A 157 11.36 17.48 22.52
C LEU A 157 11.27 16.11 21.83
N GLU A 158 11.20 15.02 22.60
CA GLU A 158 11.03 13.66 22.08
C GLU A 158 9.80 13.56 21.18
N LEU A 159 8.65 14.06 21.65
CA LEU A 159 7.41 14.06 20.88
C LEU A 159 7.54 14.90 19.60
N LYS A 160 8.15 16.08 19.69
CA LYS A 160 8.33 16.96 18.53
C LYS A 160 9.21 16.30 17.46
N LEU A 161 10.32 15.68 17.88
CA LEU A 161 11.19 14.95 16.96
C LEU A 161 10.46 13.78 16.29
N TYR A 162 9.64 13.04 17.05
CA TYR A 162 8.84 11.95 16.50
C TYR A 162 7.83 12.45 15.46
N VAL A 163 7.07 13.51 15.77
CA VAL A 163 6.08 14.08 14.85
C VAL A 163 6.75 14.66 13.60
N ASP A 164 7.85 15.39 13.76
CA ASP A 164 8.60 15.96 12.65
C ASP A 164 9.18 14.86 11.74
N ASP A 165 9.63 13.74 12.29
CA ASP A 165 10.11 12.59 11.52
C ASP A 165 8.96 11.91 10.75
N GLN A 166 7.82 11.65 11.40
CA GLN A 166 6.64 11.09 10.73
C GLN A 166 6.16 11.97 9.58
N MET A 167 6.09 13.29 9.79
CA MET A 167 5.70 14.24 8.75
C MET A 167 6.70 14.29 7.60
N ARG A 168 8.01 14.24 7.91
CA ARG A 168 9.05 14.18 6.89
C ARG A 168 8.93 12.92 6.04
N ASN A 169 8.68 11.77 6.66
CA ASN A 169 8.48 10.50 5.97
C ASN A 169 7.20 10.53 5.11
N HIS A 170 6.12 11.14 5.61
CA HIS A 170 4.87 11.34 4.85
C HIS A 170 5.07 12.20 3.60
N ILE A 171 5.79 13.32 3.71
CA ILE A 171 6.09 14.23 2.59
C ILE A 171 7.07 13.58 1.59
N ALA A 172 8.03 12.80 2.07
CA ALA A 172 9.01 12.13 1.22
C ALA A 172 8.44 10.90 0.49
N ALA A 173 7.38 10.30 1.03
CA ALA A 173 6.72 9.17 0.38
C ALA A 173 6.09 9.60 -0.95
N GLN A 174 6.32 8.80 -1.99
CA GLN A 174 5.74 9.06 -3.31
C GLN A 174 4.22 8.89 -3.31
N ASP A 175 3.71 7.97 -2.49
CA ASP A 175 2.29 7.71 -2.31
C ASP A 175 1.98 7.38 -0.84
N PRO A 176 1.88 8.41 0.03
CA PRO A 176 1.52 8.20 1.43
C PRO A 176 0.04 7.81 1.60
N HIS A 177 -0.73 7.82 0.52
CA HIS A 177 -2.18 7.70 0.55
C HIS A 177 -2.71 6.77 -0.54
N THR A 178 -2.33 5.49 -0.46
CA THR A 178 -2.67 4.44 -1.44
C THR A 178 -4.16 4.17 -1.66
N GLN A 179 -5.05 4.67 -0.80
CA GLN A 179 -6.50 4.60 -1.01
C GLN A 179 -7.05 5.58 -2.06
N TYR A 180 -6.24 6.54 -2.53
CA TYR A 180 -6.66 7.54 -3.52
C TYR A 180 -5.89 7.38 -4.83
N ALA A 181 -6.53 7.73 -5.95
CA ALA A 181 -5.84 7.79 -7.23
C ALA A 181 -4.80 8.92 -7.23
N GLN A 182 -3.61 8.63 -7.77
CA GLN A 182 -2.52 9.59 -7.83
C GLN A 182 -2.87 10.78 -8.75
N LYS A 183 -2.45 12.00 -8.35
CA LYS A 183 -2.69 13.21 -9.16
C LYS A 183 -1.98 13.18 -10.51
N HIS A 184 -0.79 12.58 -10.56
CA HIS A 184 0.02 12.45 -11.77
C HIS A 184 0.11 10.97 -12.13
N ASN A 185 -0.23 10.62 -13.37
CA ASN A 185 -0.19 9.26 -13.90
C ASN A 185 -0.89 8.21 -13.00
N PRO A 186 -2.17 8.40 -12.64
CA PRO A 186 -2.89 7.41 -11.84
C PRO A 186 -2.96 6.06 -12.55
N THR A 187 -2.71 4.99 -11.79
CA THR A 187 -3.12 3.63 -12.18
C THR A 187 -4.47 3.36 -11.53
N PHE A 188 -5.51 3.19 -12.35
CA PHE A 188 -6.85 2.83 -11.86
C PHE A 188 -6.95 1.32 -11.63
N THR A 189 -7.59 0.90 -10.54
CA THR A 189 -7.90 -0.50 -10.24
C THR A 189 -9.42 -0.68 -10.09
N GLY A 190 -9.91 -1.92 -10.25
CA GLY A 190 -11.36 -2.21 -10.21
C GLY A 190 -12.11 -1.73 -11.46
N GLU A 191 -13.35 -1.26 -11.27
CA GLU A 191 -14.24 -0.74 -12.33
C GLU A 191 -14.38 0.80 -12.22
N PRO A 192 -13.43 1.59 -12.73
CA PRO A 192 -13.50 3.05 -12.66
C PRO A 192 -14.70 3.57 -13.48
N LYS A 193 -15.51 4.43 -12.86
CA LYS A 193 -16.65 5.10 -13.50
C LYS A 193 -16.25 6.51 -13.93
N ALA A 194 -16.60 6.88 -15.15
CA ALA A 194 -16.48 8.24 -15.66
C ALA A 194 -17.81 8.66 -16.30
N PRO A 195 -18.17 9.95 -16.31
CA PRO A 195 -19.34 10.44 -17.04
C PRO A 195 -19.20 10.17 -18.54
N THR A 196 -20.23 9.60 -19.17
CA THR A 196 -20.27 9.38 -20.62
C THR A 196 -20.33 10.72 -21.36
N PRO A 197 -19.33 11.07 -22.20
CA PRO A 197 -19.36 12.27 -23.01
C PRO A 197 -20.50 12.25 -24.04
N ALA A 198 -21.01 13.43 -24.42
CA ALA A 198 -21.94 13.55 -25.55
C ALA A 198 -21.27 13.17 -26.88
N ALA A 199 -22.06 12.72 -27.86
CA ALA A 199 -21.58 12.37 -29.19
C ALA A 199 -20.83 13.55 -29.85
N GLY A 200 -19.74 13.23 -30.58
CA GLY A 200 -18.90 14.24 -31.26
C GLY A 200 -17.94 15.00 -30.35
N ASN A 201 -17.84 14.66 -29.06
CA ASN A 201 -16.86 15.27 -28.16
C ASN A 201 -15.41 14.96 -28.59
N ASN A 202 -14.57 15.99 -28.69
CA ASN A 202 -13.16 15.92 -29.10
C ASN A 202 -12.19 16.47 -28.03
N THR A 203 -12.63 16.48 -26.77
CA THR A 203 -11.83 16.97 -25.64
C THR A 203 -10.94 15.87 -25.05
N THR A 204 -10.09 16.23 -24.08
CA THR A 204 -9.19 15.29 -23.38
C THR A 204 -9.87 14.48 -22.26
N ARG A 205 -11.21 14.39 -22.27
CA ARG A 205 -11.97 13.60 -21.28
C ARG A 205 -11.75 12.10 -21.50
N ILE A 206 -11.94 11.31 -20.44
CA ILE A 206 -11.92 9.85 -20.51
C ILE A 206 -13.05 9.37 -21.43
N ALA A 207 -12.73 8.53 -22.41
CA ALA A 207 -13.72 7.83 -23.23
C ALA A 207 -14.29 6.65 -22.44
N THR A 208 -15.59 6.66 -22.16
CA THR A 208 -16.28 5.53 -21.54
C THR A 208 -16.56 4.43 -22.55
N THR A 209 -16.76 3.19 -22.08
CA THR A 209 -17.15 2.06 -22.92
C THR A 209 -18.45 2.34 -23.68
N GLU A 210 -19.41 2.99 -23.03
CA GLU A 210 -20.68 3.43 -23.64
C GLU A 210 -20.45 4.42 -24.80
N PHE A 211 -19.57 5.42 -24.63
CA PHE A 211 -19.25 6.38 -25.68
C PHE A 211 -18.61 5.69 -26.90
N VAL A 212 -17.67 4.78 -26.67
CA VAL A 212 -17.01 4.02 -27.74
C VAL A 212 -18.01 3.11 -28.47
N GLN A 213 -18.87 2.40 -27.72
CA GLN A 213 -19.90 1.54 -28.31
C GLN A 213 -20.88 2.35 -29.16
N ALA A 214 -21.31 3.52 -28.69
CA ALA A 214 -22.19 4.41 -29.44
C ALA A 214 -21.51 4.92 -30.72
N ALA A 215 -20.24 5.31 -30.66
CA ALA A 215 -19.48 5.76 -31.83
C ALA A 215 -19.31 4.64 -32.88
N ILE A 216 -19.00 3.42 -32.45
CA ILE A 216 -18.90 2.24 -33.32
C ILE A 216 -20.25 1.92 -33.95
N THR A 217 -21.32 1.92 -33.16
CA THR A 217 -22.68 1.67 -33.66
C THR A 217 -23.10 2.72 -34.68
N ALA A 218 -22.79 3.99 -34.43
CA ALA A 218 -23.05 5.07 -35.38
C ALA A 218 -22.27 4.93 -36.69
N LEU A 219 -21.02 4.44 -36.64
CA LEU A 219 -20.20 4.16 -37.82
C LEU A 219 -20.77 3.01 -38.66
N ILE A 220 -21.36 2.00 -38.01
CA ILE A 220 -21.93 0.80 -38.64
C ILE A 220 -23.40 1.02 -39.08
N ASN A 221 -24.05 2.09 -38.62
CA ASN A 221 -25.50 2.29 -38.70
C ASN A 221 -26.05 2.20 -40.14
N GLY A 222 -26.70 1.08 -40.45
CA GLY A 222 -27.32 0.78 -41.75
C GLY A 222 -26.68 -0.38 -42.51
N ALA A 223 -25.55 -0.90 -42.06
CA ALA A 223 -24.99 -2.13 -42.60
C ALA A 223 -25.87 -3.34 -42.21
N PRO A 224 -26.26 -4.21 -43.18
CA PRO A 224 -26.88 -5.50 -42.86
C PRO A 224 -25.97 -6.32 -41.94
N ALA A 225 -26.54 -7.22 -41.12
CA ALA A 225 -25.78 -8.08 -40.20
C ALA A 225 -24.72 -8.99 -40.86
N THR A 226 -24.69 -9.04 -42.20
CA THR A 226 -23.69 -9.77 -42.99
C THR A 226 -22.57 -8.86 -43.53
N LEU A 227 -22.64 -7.54 -43.32
CA LEU A 227 -21.71 -6.51 -43.78
C LEU A 227 -21.45 -5.45 -42.68
N ASP A 228 -21.74 -5.78 -41.42
CA ASP A 228 -21.65 -4.86 -40.29
C ASP A 228 -20.21 -4.71 -39.74
N THR A 229 -19.28 -5.48 -40.29
CA THR A 229 -17.84 -5.30 -40.06
C THR A 229 -17.07 -4.90 -41.33
N LEU A 230 -15.98 -4.14 -41.14
CA LEU A 230 -15.06 -3.81 -42.24
C LEU A 230 -14.49 -5.06 -42.94
N LYS A 231 -14.32 -6.16 -42.18
CA LYS A 231 -13.83 -7.44 -42.70
C LYS A 231 -14.84 -8.09 -43.66
N GLU A 232 -16.12 -8.01 -43.35
CA GLU A 232 -17.18 -8.56 -44.20
C GLU A 232 -17.30 -7.80 -45.51
N ILE A 233 -17.24 -6.46 -45.48
CA ILE A 233 -17.21 -5.66 -46.71
C ILE A 233 -15.99 -6.02 -47.55
N ALA A 234 -14.81 -6.11 -46.94
CA ALA A 234 -13.58 -6.50 -47.63
C ALA A 234 -13.70 -7.90 -48.27
N ALA A 235 -14.28 -8.86 -47.58
CA ALA A 235 -14.53 -10.21 -48.11
C ALA A 235 -15.57 -10.19 -49.24
N ALA A 236 -16.65 -9.42 -49.12
CA ALA A 236 -17.70 -9.30 -50.12
C ALA A 236 -17.19 -8.74 -51.45
N ILE A 237 -16.15 -7.89 -51.42
CA ILE A 237 -15.46 -7.39 -52.61
C ILE A 237 -14.18 -8.18 -52.96
N ASN A 238 -13.99 -9.37 -52.38
CA ASN A 238 -12.82 -10.24 -52.59
C ASN A 238 -11.46 -9.57 -52.31
N ASN A 239 -11.41 -8.66 -51.34
CA ASN A 239 -10.25 -7.82 -51.01
C ASN A 239 -9.67 -7.08 -52.23
N ASP A 240 -10.51 -6.72 -53.20
CA ASP A 240 -10.05 -6.07 -54.42
C ASP A 240 -10.00 -4.54 -54.26
N PRO A 241 -8.80 -3.92 -54.16
CA PRO A 241 -8.66 -2.47 -54.06
C PRO A 241 -9.07 -1.74 -55.35
N LYS A 242 -9.24 -2.47 -56.46
CA LYS A 242 -9.65 -1.96 -57.76
C LYS A 242 -10.96 -2.59 -58.22
N PHE A 243 -11.85 -2.97 -57.28
CA PHE A 243 -13.12 -3.64 -57.57
C PHE A 243 -13.87 -3.05 -58.77
N SER A 244 -14.02 -1.72 -58.82
CA SER A 244 -14.66 -1.02 -59.95
C SER A 244 -13.95 -1.29 -61.29
N THR A 245 -12.62 -1.19 -61.33
CA THR A 245 -11.83 -1.49 -62.53
C THR A 245 -11.96 -2.97 -62.92
N THR A 246 -11.92 -3.88 -61.95
CA THR A 246 -12.04 -5.33 -62.19
C THR A 246 -13.39 -5.67 -62.82
N ILE A 247 -14.49 -5.15 -62.26
CA ILE A 247 -15.83 -5.34 -62.81
C ILE A 247 -15.96 -4.69 -64.18
N ASN A 248 -15.46 -3.47 -64.38
CA ASN A 248 -15.51 -2.81 -65.68
C ASN A 248 -14.70 -3.57 -66.75
N ASN A 249 -13.52 -4.10 -66.42
CA ASN A 249 -12.73 -4.93 -67.31
C ASN A 249 -13.47 -6.24 -67.65
N ALA A 250 -14.08 -6.90 -66.67
CA ALA A 250 -14.86 -8.11 -66.89
C ALA A 250 -16.10 -7.85 -67.77
N LEU A 251 -16.72 -6.68 -67.64
CA LEU A 251 -17.87 -6.27 -68.44
C LEU A 251 -17.45 -5.89 -69.87
N ALA A 252 -16.31 -5.24 -70.05
CA ALA A 252 -15.77 -4.88 -71.37
C ALA A 252 -15.45 -6.09 -72.25
N LEU A 253 -15.26 -7.27 -71.65
CA LEU A 253 -15.07 -8.54 -72.37
C LEU A 253 -16.39 -9.18 -72.85
N LYS A 254 -17.55 -8.62 -72.49
CA LYS A 254 -18.86 -9.12 -72.94
C LYS A 254 -19.28 -8.43 -74.23
N ALA A 255 -19.88 -9.19 -75.16
CA ALA A 255 -20.46 -8.63 -76.37
C ALA A 255 -21.73 -7.82 -76.04
N PRO A 256 -22.00 -6.68 -76.72
CA PRO A 256 -23.24 -5.93 -76.54
C PRO A 256 -24.49 -6.77 -76.85
N LEU A 257 -25.60 -6.50 -76.16
CA LEU A 257 -26.86 -7.20 -76.39
C LEU A 257 -27.45 -6.88 -77.78
N SER A 258 -27.34 -5.62 -78.21
CA SER A 258 -27.86 -5.17 -79.51
C SER A 258 -26.76 -5.12 -80.54
N SER A 259 -26.93 -5.87 -81.63
CA SER A 259 -26.06 -5.88 -82.82
C SER A 259 -24.56 -5.98 -82.48
N PRO A 260 -24.11 -7.04 -81.79
CA PRO A 260 -22.71 -7.18 -81.42
C PRO A 260 -21.81 -7.32 -82.66
N ALA A 261 -20.77 -6.49 -82.73
CA ALA A 261 -19.63 -6.75 -83.61
C ALA A 261 -18.72 -7.77 -82.90
N LEU A 262 -18.69 -9.01 -83.40
CA LEU A 262 -17.85 -10.07 -82.83
C LEU A 262 -16.45 -9.99 -83.44
N THR A 263 -15.42 -10.00 -82.60
CA THR A 263 -14.00 -10.03 -83.02
C THR A 263 -13.41 -11.42 -82.81
N GLY A 264 -12.30 -11.73 -83.49
CA GLY A 264 -11.69 -13.07 -83.47
C GLY A 264 -12.45 -14.09 -84.34
N THR A 265 -12.42 -15.37 -83.97
CA THR A 265 -13.18 -16.47 -84.59
C THR A 265 -14.30 -16.94 -83.65
N PRO A 266 -15.50 -16.35 -83.72
CA PRO A 266 -16.60 -16.73 -82.84
C PRO A 266 -16.92 -18.23 -83.00
N THR A 267 -17.06 -18.92 -81.87
CA THR A 267 -17.51 -20.31 -81.86
C THR A 267 -19.00 -20.35 -81.60
N ALA A 268 -19.71 -21.21 -82.32
CA ALA A 268 -21.10 -21.54 -82.04
C ALA A 268 -21.28 -23.06 -82.25
N PRO A 269 -22.24 -23.70 -81.57
CA PRO A 269 -22.58 -25.09 -81.83
C PRO A 269 -22.98 -25.29 -83.30
N THR A 270 -22.51 -26.36 -83.94
CA THR A 270 -22.91 -26.68 -85.31
C THR A 270 -24.29 -27.35 -85.29
N ALA A 271 -25.28 -26.69 -85.88
CA ALA A 271 -26.64 -27.21 -85.95
C ALA A 271 -26.73 -28.48 -86.82
N ALA A 272 -27.75 -29.29 -86.60
CA ALA A 272 -28.09 -30.39 -87.51
C ALA A 272 -28.67 -29.83 -88.82
N GLN A 273 -28.40 -30.48 -89.96
CA GLN A 273 -28.77 -30.00 -91.30
C GLN A 273 -30.26 -29.70 -91.51
N SER A 274 -31.15 -30.29 -90.73
CA SER A 274 -32.60 -30.09 -90.84
C SER A 274 -33.12 -28.85 -90.11
N VAL A 275 -32.25 -28.11 -89.42
CA VAL A 275 -32.65 -26.97 -88.60
C VAL A 275 -32.84 -25.72 -89.47
N ASN A 276 -34.00 -25.05 -89.34
CA ASN A 276 -34.38 -23.86 -90.11
C ASN A 276 -34.85 -22.69 -89.22
N ASN A 277 -34.30 -22.58 -88.02
CA ASN A 277 -34.64 -21.54 -87.05
C ASN A 277 -33.56 -20.43 -87.00
N THR A 278 -33.68 -19.51 -86.04
CA THR A 278 -32.83 -18.31 -85.90
C THR A 278 -31.45 -18.59 -85.28
N GLN A 279 -30.95 -19.82 -85.32
CA GLN A 279 -29.60 -20.15 -84.84
C GLN A 279 -28.52 -19.57 -85.77
N ILE A 280 -27.34 -19.30 -85.20
CA ILE A 280 -26.17 -18.87 -85.98
C ILE A 280 -25.71 -20.04 -86.85
N ALA A 281 -25.63 -19.82 -88.17
CA ALA A 281 -25.05 -20.79 -89.10
C ALA A 281 -23.52 -20.78 -89.00
N THR A 282 -22.91 -21.88 -88.56
CA THR A 282 -21.45 -22.02 -88.53
C THR A 282 -20.88 -22.31 -89.91
N THR A 283 -19.60 -22.01 -90.13
CA THR A 283 -18.91 -22.36 -91.38
C THR A 283 -18.92 -23.88 -91.64
N ALA A 284 -18.90 -24.70 -90.59
CA ALA A 284 -19.06 -26.15 -90.69
C ALA A 284 -20.47 -26.55 -91.17
N PHE A 285 -21.53 -25.93 -90.63
CA PHE A 285 -22.91 -26.16 -91.09
C PHE A 285 -23.09 -25.79 -92.56
N VAL A 286 -22.61 -24.61 -92.96
CA VAL A 286 -22.71 -24.13 -94.36
C VAL A 286 -21.92 -25.06 -95.29
N LYS A 287 -20.67 -25.39 -94.93
CA LYS A 287 -19.83 -26.29 -95.74
C LYS A 287 -20.43 -27.68 -95.92
N ILE A 288 -21.21 -28.18 -94.96
CA ILE A 288 -21.91 -29.46 -95.07
C ILE A 288 -23.21 -29.34 -95.89
N GLY A 289 -23.96 -28.25 -95.73
CA GLY A 289 -25.21 -27.99 -96.46
C GLY A 289 -25.01 -27.76 -97.96
N ASP A 290 -23.95 -27.04 -98.35
CA ASP A 290 -23.63 -26.76 -99.75
C ASP A 290 -23.34 -28.03 -100.56
N CYS A 291 -22.75 -29.06 -99.94
CA CYS A 291 -22.38 -30.29 -100.64
C CYS A 291 -23.57 -31.20 -100.99
N ARG A 292 -24.83 -30.84 -100.69
CA ARG A 292 -26.02 -31.61 -101.09
C ARG A 292 -26.82 -31.02 -102.27
N ASN A 293 -26.58 -29.76 -102.66
CA ASN A 293 -27.28 -29.10 -103.79
C ASN A 293 -26.44 -29.08 -105.09
N GLY A 294 -25.79 -30.18 -105.43
CA GLY A 294 -25.31 -30.44 -106.80
C GLY A 294 -24.13 -29.62 -107.34
N GLY A 295 -23.37 -28.91 -106.50
CA GLY A 295 -22.17 -28.14 -106.90
C GLY A 295 -20.95 -28.45 -106.04
N PHE A 296 -19.86 -28.87 -106.69
CA PHE A 296 -18.56 -29.32 -106.16
C PHE A 296 -18.03 -28.63 -104.87
N CYS A 297 -17.59 -29.43 -103.89
CA CYS A 297 -16.88 -29.00 -102.68
C CYS A 297 -15.44 -29.56 -102.65
N THR A 298 -14.40 -28.73 -102.70
CA THR A 298 -13.07 -29.11 -102.17
C THR A 298 -12.29 -27.89 -101.67
N CYS A 299 -11.79 -27.92 -100.43
CA CYS A 299 -10.47 -27.37 -100.14
C CYS A 299 -9.85 -28.04 -98.90
N GLY A 300 -8.98 -29.00 -99.19
CA GLY A 300 -7.73 -29.27 -98.51
C GLY A 300 -6.69 -29.45 -99.62
N THR A 301 -5.81 -28.44 -99.78
CA THR A 301 -4.58 -28.43 -100.58
C THR A 301 -4.51 -29.37 -101.79
N GLY A 302 -5.01 -28.91 -102.93
CA GLY A 302 -4.82 -29.58 -104.21
C GLY A 302 -5.57 -28.82 -105.30
N TYR A 303 -4.82 -28.25 -106.24
CA TYR A 303 -5.35 -27.61 -107.44
C TYR A 303 -6.21 -28.61 -108.24
N ILE A 304 -7.36 -28.19 -108.75
CA ILE A 304 -8.02 -28.88 -109.87
C ILE A 304 -8.17 -27.90 -111.02
N GLU A 305 -7.40 -28.17 -112.06
CA GLU A 305 -7.53 -27.59 -113.39
C GLU A 305 -8.90 -27.93 -113.97
N ARG A 306 -9.52 -26.94 -114.62
CA ARG A 306 -10.69 -27.18 -115.48
C ARG A 306 -10.18 -27.84 -116.77
N THR A 307 -10.21 -29.17 -116.82
CA THR A 307 -10.09 -29.89 -118.10
C THR A 307 -11.27 -29.50 -118.99
N GLY A 308 -10.94 -29.10 -120.22
CA GLY A 308 -11.90 -28.62 -121.20
C GLY A 308 -12.87 -29.70 -121.67
N GLY A 309 -14.06 -29.25 -122.03
CA GLY A 309 -15.02 -29.99 -122.84
C GLY A 309 -15.91 -28.95 -123.53
N GLY A 310 -15.61 -28.67 -124.79
CA GLY A 310 -16.49 -27.92 -125.68
C GLY A 310 -17.45 -28.83 -126.45
N ALA A 311 -18.42 -28.17 -127.09
CA ALA A 311 -19.22 -28.53 -128.27
C ALA A 311 -20.74 -28.77 -128.06
N GLY A 312 -21.51 -27.97 -128.83
CA GLY A 312 -22.86 -28.23 -129.39
C GLY A 312 -24.02 -27.70 -128.53
N GLU A 313 -24.87 -26.78 -128.97
CA GLU A 313 -25.18 -26.14 -130.28
C GLU A 313 -25.44 -24.63 -130.09
#